data_AF-A0A173LK61-F1
#
_entry.id   AF-A0A173LK61-F1
#
_cell.length_a   1.000
_cell.length_b   1.000
_cell.length_c   1.000
_cell.angle_alpha   90.00
_cell.angle_beta   90.00
_cell.angle_gamma   90.00
#
_symmetry.space_group_name_H-M   'P 1'
#
loop_
_entity.id
_entity.type
_entity.pdbx_description
1 polymer ?
#
loop_
_entity_poly.entity_id
_entity_poly.type
_entity_poly.pdbx_seq_one_letter_code
_entity_poly.pdbx_strand_id
1 'polypeptide(L)'
;MALLFILILSIVFFGWLGAFATSVLAFRRTTRRWACLISAAGSAFAAIGVRGASMLDDYNDFPGYTCAQRDSGHIPGIPASRWGPRGEEYFGSNIDWDSEVELFPLGLKCSYRTLDEPRLEATTHSNWSYSIFGYAFLAMSLVQLVRMFGPALGGSPSGGNEVERVDFPPQ
;
A
#
# COMPACT_ATOMS: atom_id res chain seq x y z
N MET A 1 -15.58 18.79 -7.75
CA MET A 1 -14.50 17.78 -7.84
C MET A 1 -14.27 17.04 -6.52
N ALA A 2 -14.01 17.72 -5.40
CA ALA A 2 -13.75 17.06 -4.10
C ALA A 2 -14.87 16.11 -3.63
N LEU A 3 -16.15 16.50 -3.75
CA LEU A 3 -17.28 15.64 -3.37
C LEU A 3 -17.37 14.34 -4.18
N LEU A 4 -17.10 14.40 -5.49
CA LEU A 4 -17.07 13.22 -6.35
C LEU A 4 -15.93 12.27 -5.96
N PHE A 5 -14.76 12.82 -5.65
CA PHE A 5 -13.62 12.04 -5.18
C PHE A 5 -13.91 11.35 -3.84
N ILE A 6 -14.48 12.06 -2.87
CA ILE A 6 -14.89 11.49 -1.57
C ILE A 6 -15.92 10.38 -1.76
N LEU A 7 -16.90 10.58 -2.64
CA LEU A 7 -17.91 9.57 -2.95
C LEU A 7 -17.27 8.31 -3.54
N ILE A 8 -16.35 8.45 -4.49
CA ILE A 8 -15.63 7.33 -5.11
C ILE A 8 -14.83 6.56 -4.04
N LEU A 9 -14.05 7.26 -3.20
CA LEU A 9 -13.30 6.63 -2.12
C LEU A 9 -14.20 5.90 -1.13
N SER A 10 -15.36 6.48 -0.81
CA SER A 10 -16.35 5.86 0.08
C SER A 10 -16.89 4.58 -0.52
N ILE A 11 -17.27 4.58 -1.82
CA ILE A 11 -17.75 3.38 -2.51
C ILE A 11 -16.68 2.28 -2.52
N VAL A 12 -15.42 2.64 -2.80
CA VAL A 12 -14.29 1.68 -2.77
C VAL A 12 -14.09 1.13 -1.36
N PHE A 13 -14.11 1.98 -0.34
CA PHE A 13 -13.93 1.57 1.05
C PHE A 13 -15.06 0.66 1.54
N PHE A 14 -16.32 1.06 1.36
CA PHE A 14 -17.48 0.26 1.78
C PHE A 14 -17.63 -1.01 0.95
N GLY A 15 -17.27 -0.99 -0.33
CA GLY A 15 -17.21 -2.18 -1.19
C GLY A 15 -16.18 -3.19 -0.68
N TRP A 16 -14.97 -2.72 -0.34
CA TRP A 16 -13.94 -3.55 0.29
C TRP A 16 -14.38 -4.09 1.66
N LEU A 17 -14.99 -3.25 2.50
CA LEU A 17 -15.49 -3.64 3.82
C LEU A 17 -16.59 -4.70 3.72
N GLY A 18 -17.51 -4.56 2.76
CA GLY A 18 -18.54 -5.54 2.46
C GLY A 18 -17.96 -6.88 1.99
N ALA A 19 -16.95 -6.86 1.11
CA ALA A 19 -16.23 -8.07 0.70
C ALA A 19 -15.52 -8.74 1.89
N PHE A 20 -14.87 -7.95 2.75
CA PHE A 20 -14.25 -8.46 3.96
C PHE A 20 -15.27 -9.12 4.90
N ALA A 21 -16.39 -8.45 5.20
CA ALA A 21 -17.45 -9.02 6.05
C ALA A 21 -18.05 -10.30 5.43
N THR A 22 -18.31 -10.29 4.13
CA THR A 22 -18.82 -11.47 3.40
C THR A 22 -17.84 -12.64 3.45
N SER A 23 -16.52 -12.37 3.41
CA SER A 23 -15.49 -13.41 3.54
C SER A 23 -15.54 -14.16 4.88
N VAL A 24 -16.08 -13.52 5.93
CA VAL A 24 -16.23 -14.07 7.29
C VAL A 24 -17.58 -14.75 7.46
N LEU A 25 -18.65 -14.16 6.95
CA LEU A 25 -20.02 -14.57 7.25
C LEU A 25 -20.63 -15.52 6.22
N ALA A 26 -20.03 -15.66 5.02
CA ALA A 26 -20.63 -16.47 3.97
C ALA A 26 -20.53 -17.98 4.25
N PHE A 27 -21.69 -18.65 4.24
CA PHE A 27 -21.80 -20.11 4.33
C PHE A 27 -21.43 -20.83 3.03
N ARG A 28 -21.72 -20.23 1.86
CA ARG A 28 -21.41 -20.82 0.56
C ARG A 28 -19.92 -20.67 0.24
N ARG A 29 -19.26 -21.80 -0.05
CA ARG A 29 -17.81 -21.86 -0.35
C ARG A 29 -17.40 -20.96 -1.53
N THR A 30 -18.21 -20.90 -2.58
CA THR A 30 -17.95 -20.07 -3.77
C THR A 30 -18.05 -18.58 -3.43
N THR A 31 -19.12 -18.15 -2.77
CA THR A 31 -19.30 -16.76 -2.32
C THR A 31 -18.16 -16.31 -1.42
N ARG A 32 -17.76 -17.16 -0.46
CA ARG A 32 -16.65 -16.85 0.45
C ARG A 32 -15.33 -16.68 -0.29
N ARG A 33 -15.03 -17.56 -1.25
CA ARG A 33 -13.80 -17.49 -2.06
C ARG A 33 -13.69 -16.20 -2.85
N TRP A 34 -14.78 -15.81 -3.53
CA TRP A 34 -14.82 -14.54 -4.26
C TRP A 34 -14.67 -13.35 -3.32
N ALA A 35 -15.34 -13.38 -2.16
CA ALA A 35 -15.22 -12.34 -1.15
C ALA A 35 -13.78 -12.23 -0.58
N CYS A 36 -13.12 -13.36 -0.32
CA CYS A 36 -11.70 -13.39 0.06
C CYS A 36 -10.81 -12.80 -1.03
N LEU A 37 -11.00 -13.17 -2.30
CA LEU A 37 -10.20 -12.67 -3.42
C LEU A 37 -10.34 -11.15 -3.58
N ILE A 38 -11.58 -10.64 -3.58
CA ILE A 38 -11.85 -9.20 -3.70
C ILE A 38 -11.26 -8.45 -2.51
N SER A 39 -11.43 -8.97 -1.28
CA SER A 39 -10.87 -8.37 -0.07
C SER A 39 -9.33 -8.37 -0.10
N ALA A 40 -8.71 -9.48 -0.53
CA ALA A 40 -7.26 -9.61 -0.65
C ALA A 40 -6.68 -8.60 -1.67
N ALA A 41 -7.30 -8.49 -2.84
CA ALA A 41 -6.91 -7.54 -3.87
C ALA A 41 -7.07 -6.09 -3.37
N GLY A 42 -8.22 -5.76 -2.77
CA GLY A 42 -8.46 -4.43 -2.22
C GLY A 42 -7.48 -4.05 -1.11
N SER A 43 -7.14 -4.99 -0.22
CA SER A 43 -6.10 -4.76 0.80
C SER A 43 -4.71 -4.59 0.19
N ALA A 44 -4.34 -5.34 -0.85
CA ALA A 44 -3.07 -5.16 -1.55
C ALA A 44 -2.98 -3.78 -2.21
N PHE A 45 -4.06 -3.34 -2.89
CA PHE A 45 -4.13 -1.99 -3.47
C PHE A 45 -4.10 -0.89 -2.40
N ALA A 46 -4.75 -1.11 -1.25
CA ALA A 46 -4.68 -0.19 -0.12
C ALA A 46 -3.23 -0.07 0.41
N ALA A 47 -2.49 -1.17 0.52
CA ALA A 47 -1.08 -1.13 0.92
C ALA A 47 -0.21 -0.34 -0.08
N ILE A 48 -0.43 -0.54 -1.38
CA ILE A 48 0.24 0.26 -2.43
C ILE A 48 -0.13 1.74 -2.32
N GLY A 49 -1.42 2.03 -2.08
CA GLY A 49 -1.91 3.39 -1.89
C GLY A 49 -1.30 4.07 -0.67
N VAL A 50 -1.18 3.37 0.47
CA VAL A 50 -0.52 3.86 1.68
C VAL A 50 0.95 4.18 1.41
N ARG A 51 1.66 3.34 0.65
CA ARG A 51 3.04 3.61 0.23
C ARG A 51 3.14 4.82 -0.70
N GLY A 52 2.21 4.96 -1.64
CA GLY A 52 2.16 6.15 -2.51
C GLY A 52 1.84 7.42 -1.73
N ALA A 53 0.94 7.33 -0.74
CA ALA A 53 0.60 8.42 0.15
C ALA A 53 1.79 8.83 1.02
N SER A 54 2.53 7.88 1.60
CA SER A 54 3.74 8.19 2.38
C SER A 54 4.77 8.92 1.53
N MET A 55 5.03 8.43 0.31
CA MET A 55 5.94 9.10 -0.63
C MET A 55 5.46 10.50 -1.01
N LEU A 56 4.15 10.70 -1.19
CA LEU A 56 3.59 12.00 -1.55
C LEU A 56 3.58 12.98 -0.37
N ASP A 57 3.33 12.48 0.84
CA ASP A 57 3.34 13.25 2.08
C ASP A 57 4.76 13.72 2.39
N ASP A 58 5.73 12.79 2.36
CA ASP A 58 7.15 13.11 2.51
C ASP A 58 7.66 14.06 1.41
N TYR A 59 7.06 14.01 0.22
CA TYR A 59 7.35 14.96 -0.86
C TYR A 59 6.79 16.36 -0.62
N ASN A 60 5.68 16.49 0.13
CA ASN A 60 4.94 17.76 0.29
C ASN A 60 5.02 18.39 1.70
N ASP A 61 5.61 17.74 2.69
CA ASP A 61 5.56 18.20 4.08
C ASP A 61 6.41 19.47 4.34
N PHE A 62 5.80 20.47 4.98
CA PHE A 62 6.41 21.75 5.39
C PHE A 62 6.48 21.79 6.93
N PRO A 63 7.60 22.12 7.60
CA PRO A 63 8.84 22.73 7.12
C PRO A 63 9.90 21.66 6.76
N GLY A 64 9.58 20.74 5.85
CA GLY A 64 10.49 19.73 5.33
C GLY A 64 10.98 20.09 3.93
N TYR A 65 11.98 20.96 3.84
CA TYR A 65 12.77 21.29 2.66
C TYR A 65 13.57 20.08 2.08
N THR A 66 13.11 18.86 2.28
CA THR A 66 13.97 17.82 2.83
C THR A 66 14.45 16.81 1.76
N CYS A 67 13.68 16.55 0.70
CA CYS A 67 14.19 15.78 -0.46
C CYS A 67 13.83 16.42 -1.82
N ALA A 68 12.62 16.97 -1.97
CA ALA A 68 12.13 17.47 -3.26
C ALA A 68 12.70 18.84 -3.69
N GLN A 69 12.93 19.76 -2.74
CA GLN A 69 13.21 21.16 -3.09
C GLN A 69 14.67 21.41 -3.54
N ARG A 70 15.56 20.42 -3.43
CA ARG A 70 16.86 20.46 -4.12
C ARG A 70 16.88 19.63 -5.41
N ASP A 71 16.07 18.58 -5.51
CA ASP A 71 15.89 17.82 -6.77
C ASP A 71 15.19 18.65 -7.85
N SER A 72 14.43 19.68 -7.48
CA SER A 72 14.00 20.75 -8.39
C SER A 72 15.16 21.56 -8.99
N GLY A 73 16.42 21.28 -8.61
CA GLY A 73 17.64 21.84 -9.19
C GLY A 73 18.67 20.83 -9.72
N HIS A 74 18.56 19.52 -9.44
CA HIS A 74 19.49 18.53 -10.01
C HIS A 74 18.97 17.08 -10.01
N ILE A 75 18.02 16.76 -10.90
CA ILE A 75 17.78 15.36 -11.27
C ILE A 75 19.04 14.81 -11.99
N PRO A 76 19.67 13.73 -11.50
CA PRO A 76 20.84 13.13 -12.15
C PRO A 76 20.54 12.77 -13.62
N GLY A 77 21.31 13.30 -14.55
CA GLY A 77 21.16 13.05 -16.00
C GLY A 77 20.48 14.16 -16.81
N ILE A 78 19.99 15.24 -16.18
CA ILE A 78 19.43 16.41 -16.88
C ILE A 78 20.42 17.60 -16.80
N PRO A 79 20.86 18.16 -17.95
CA PRO A 79 21.89 19.18 -17.98
C PRO A 79 21.47 20.46 -17.26
N ALA A 80 22.42 21.03 -16.51
CA ALA A 80 22.26 22.20 -15.64
C ALA A 80 21.73 23.47 -16.36
N SER A 81 21.78 23.51 -17.70
CA SER A 81 21.29 24.62 -18.53
C SER A 81 19.77 24.65 -18.72
N ARG A 82 19.04 23.59 -18.35
CA ARG A 82 17.57 23.52 -18.48
C ARG A 82 16.81 23.98 -17.23
N TRP A 83 17.52 24.33 -16.16
CA TRP A 83 16.91 24.77 -14.91
C TRP A 83 16.74 26.30 -14.95
N GLY A 84 15.55 26.79 -14.59
CA GLY A 84 15.25 28.21 -14.49
C GLY A 84 16.11 28.94 -13.44
N PRO A 85 16.03 30.28 -13.37
CA PRO A 85 16.80 31.06 -12.41
C PRO A 85 16.55 30.58 -10.97
N ARG A 86 17.63 30.26 -10.26
CA ARG A 86 17.62 29.72 -8.89
C ARG A 86 17.11 30.81 -7.94
N GLY A 87 15.89 30.68 -7.41
CA GLY A 87 15.40 31.53 -6.33
C GLY A 87 16.18 31.32 -5.03
N GLU A 88 16.31 32.33 -4.19
CA GLU A 88 17.15 32.37 -2.98
C GLU A 88 16.66 31.50 -1.80
N GLU A 89 15.77 30.52 -2.04
CA GLU A 89 15.14 29.69 -1.01
C GLU A 89 15.80 28.31 -0.83
N TYR A 90 17.06 28.14 -1.21
CA TYR A 90 17.76 26.86 -1.02
C TYR A 90 18.47 26.82 0.33
N PHE A 91 18.52 25.62 0.95
CA PHE A 91 19.45 25.31 2.02
C PHE A 91 20.84 25.86 1.69
N GLY A 92 21.52 26.44 2.68
CA GLY A 92 22.86 27.02 2.50
C GLY A 92 23.78 26.05 1.75
N SER A 93 24.70 26.58 0.94
CA SER A 93 25.60 25.82 0.04
C SER A 93 26.50 24.77 0.72
N ASN A 94 26.41 24.64 2.04
CA ASN A 94 27.17 23.77 2.91
C ASN A 94 26.41 22.51 3.37
N ILE A 95 25.21 22.25 2.86
CA ILE A 95 24.45 21.03 3.19
C ILE A 95 24.45 20.11 1.98
N ASP A 96 24.66 18.82 2.20
CA ASP A 96 24.50 17.71 1.26
C ASP A 96 23.41 16.77 1.78
N TRP A 97 22.72 16.06 0.90
CA TRP A 97 21.64 15.15 1.30
C TRP A 97 21.50 13.97 0.34
N ASP A 98 20.93 12.89 0.85
CA ASP A 98 20.51 11.74 0.07
C ASP A 98 19.11 11.27 0.48
N SER A 99 18.46 10.52 -0.41
CA SER A 99 17.21 9.84 -0.12
C SER A 99 17.26 8.38 -0.50
N GLU A 100 16.58 7.58 0.29
CA GLU A 100 16.35 6.17 -0.01
C GLU A 100 14.92 5.76 0.31
N VAL A 101 14.42 4.81 -0.48
CA VAL A 101 13.13 4.18 -0.21
C VAL A 101 13.32 3.16 0.89
N GLU A 102 12.69 3.37 2.03
CA GLU A 102 12.73 2.44 3.14
C GLU A 102 11.55 1.46 3.09
N LEU A 103 11.86 0.21 3.39
CA LEU A 103 10.85 -0.79 3.69
C LEU A 103 10.38 -0.64 5.14
N PHE A 104 11.26 -0.27 6.06
CA PHE A 104 10.92 -0.12 7.48
C PHE A 104 11.69 1.03 8.14
N PRO A 105 11.01 2.10 8.59
CA PRO A 105 9.58 2.38 8.37
C PRO A 105 9.24 2.49 6.87
N LEU A 106 7.99 2.18 6.50
CA LEU A 106 7.53 2.23 5.12
C LEU A 106 7.49 3.70 4.65
N GLY A 107 8.32 4.04 3.66
CA GLY A 107 8.27 5.32 2.97
C GLY A 107 9.63 5.79 2.46
N LEU A 108 10.00 7.03 2.77
CA LEU A 108 11.26 7.67 2.39
C LEU A 108 12.08 8.01 3.64
N LYS A 109 13.38 7.76 3.52
CA LYS A 109 14.40 8.30 4.40
C LYS A 109 15.13 9.40 3.68
N CYS A 110 15.35 10.50 4.39
CA CYS A 110 16.21 11.57 3.94
C CYS A 110 17.32 11.76 4.98
N SER A 111 18.58 11.81 4.53
CA SER A 111 19.73 12.10 5.39
C SER A 111 20.37 13.42 4.97
N TYR A 112 20.74 14.24 5.95
CA TYR A 112 21.43 15.52 5.74
C TYR A 112 22.81 15.47 6.37
N ARG A 113 23.79 16.03 5.69
CA ARG A 113 25.15 16.21 6.21
C ARG A 113 25.69 17.59 5.87
N THR A 114 26.42 18.20 6.79
CA THR A 114 27.18 19.43 6.52
C THR A 114 28.50 19.10 5.82
N LEU A 115 28.86 19.84 4.76
CA LEU A 115 30.07 19.59 3.96
C LEU A 115 31.34 20.02 4.69
N ASP A 116 31.28 21.15 5.41
CA ASP A 116 32.43 21.70 6.14
C ASP A 116 32.77 20.90 7.42
N GLU A 117 31.77 20.25 8.03
CA GLU A 117 31.93 19.37 9.19
C GLU A 117 30.95 18.19 9.10
N PRO A 118 31.35 17.01 8.58
CA PRO A 118 30.45 15.88 8.36
C PRO A 118 29.99 15.16 9.64
N ARG A 119 30.08 15.81 10.81
CA ARG A 119 29.72 15.24 12.11
C ARG A 119 28.24 15.42 12.47
N LEU A 120 27.54 16.32 11.77
CA LEU A 120 26.11 16.54 11.97
C LEU A 120 25.36 15.82 10.86
N GLU A 121 24.97 14.58 11.14
CA GLU A 121 24.08 13.79 10.31
C GLU A 121 22.69 13.79 10.95
N ALA A 122 21.69 14.26 10.22
CA ALA A 122 20.29 14.21 10.64
C ALA A 122 19.53 13.32 9.66
N THR A 123 18.78 12.35 10.20
CA THR A 123 17.97 11.44 9.40
C THR A 123 16.51 11.60 9.78
N THR A 124 15.67 11.81 8.77
CA THR A 124 14.21 11.87 8.92
C THR A 124 13.58 10.70 8.20
N HIS A 125 12.49 10.18 8.77
CA HIS A 125 11.73 9.06 8.25
C HIS A 125 10.26 9.44 8.12
N SER A 126 9.56 8.78 7.21
CA SER A 126 8.10 8.88 7.12
C SER A 126 7.41 8.57 8.44
N ASN A 127 6.21 9.13 8.61
CA ASN A 127 5.41 8.85 9.80
C ASN A 127 5.16 7.34 9.96
N TRP A 128 5.38 6.85 11.18
CA TRP A 128 5.19 5.43 11.55
C TRP A 128 3.77 4.92 11.28
N SER A 129 2.78 5.81 11.24
CA SER A 129 1.40 5.47 10.87
C SER A 129 1.33 4.79 9.50
N TYR A 130 2.11 5.24 8.50
CA TYR A 130 2.17 4.62 7.17
C TYR A 130 2.66 3.17 7.23
N SER A 131 3.65 2.89 8.09
CA SER A 131 4.13 1.53 8.32
C SER A 131 3.02 0.66 8.91
N ILE A 132 2.36 1.14 9.97
CA ILE A 132 1.28 0.39 10.64
C ILE A 132 0.18 0.05 9.65
N PHE A 133 -0.33 1.03 8.90
CA PHE A 133 -1.42 0.80 7.95
C PHE A 133 -0.97 -0.07 6.77
N GLY A 134 0.19 0.21 6.18
CA GLY A 134 0.72 -0.54 5.04
C GLY A 134 0.90 -2.02 5.37
N TYR A 135 1.55 -2.32 6.50
CA TYR A 135 1.75 -3.70 6.95
C TYR A 135 0.45 -4.37 7.39
N ALA A 136 -0.48 -3.65 8.03
CA ALA A 136 -1.79 -4.20 8.36
C ALA A 136 -2.57 -4.61 7.10
N PHE A 137 -2.54 -3.79 6.05
CA PHE A 137 -3.17 -4.12 4.77
C PHE A 137 -2.51 -5.32 4.07
N LEU A 138 -1.17 -5.41 4.10
CA LEU A 138 -0.46 -6.59 3.58
C LEU A 138 -0.82 -7.85 4.36
N ALA A 139 -0.82 -7.79 5.70
CA ALA A 139 -1.20 -8.90 6.55
C ALA A 139 -2.66 -9.34 6.29
N MET A 140 -3.59 -8.39 6.17
CA MET A 140 -4.98 -8.70 5.80
C MET A 140 -5.08 -9.37 4.43
N SER A 141 -4.32 -8.90 3.44
CA SER A 141 -4.29 -9.51 2.10
C SER A 141 -3.83 -10.97 2.18
N LEU A 142 -2.74 -11.24 2.89
CA LEU A 142 -2.22 -12.59 3.11
C LEU A 142 -3.22 -13.50 3.82
N VAL A 143 -3.84 -13.01 4.90
CA VAL A 143 -4.86 -13.77 5.64
C VAL A 143 -6.03 -14.12 4.75
N GLN A 144 -6.49 -13.20 3.90
CA GLN A 144 -7.61 -13.47 2.98
C GLN A 144 -7.23 -14.47 1.89
N LEU A 145 -6.01 -14.42 1.37
CA LEU A 145 -5.51 -15.43 0.43
C LEU A 145 -5.48 -16.83 1.08
N VAL A 146 -4.98 -16.96 2.30
CA VAL A 146 -5.00 -18.24 3.04
C VAL A 146 -6.43 -18.76 3.22
N ARG A 147 -7.36 -17.86 3.59
CA ARG A 147 -8.78 -18.20 3.79
C ARG A 147 -9.51 -18.61 2.52
N MET A 148 -9.06 -18.15 1.35
CA MET A 148 -9.59 -18.58 0.05
C MET A 148 -9.39 -20.10 -0.16
N PHE A 149 -8.26 -20.62 0.30
CA PHE A 149 -7.90 -22.04 0.18
C PHE A 149 -8.42 -22.89 1.34
N GLY A 150 -8.63 -22.31 2.52
CA GLY A 150 -9.12 -23.01 3.71
C GLY A 150 -10.53 -23.62 3.55
N PRO A 151 -10.92 -24.56 4.42
CA PRO A 151 -12.28 -25.12 4.45
C PRO A 151 -13.32 -24.06 4.85
N ALA A 152 -14.57 -24.20 4.36
CA ALA A 152 -15.68 -23.35 4.79
C ALA A 152 -15.91 -23.50 6.31
N LEU A 153 -16.08 -22.40 7.05
CA LEU A 153 -16.61 -22.46 8.42
C LEU A 153 -18.07 -22.89 8.29
N GLY A 154 -18.27 -24.20 8.32
CA GLY A 154 -19.49 -24.85 7.85
C GLY A 154 -19.16 -26.26 7.36
N GLY A 155 -18.64 -27.08 8.26
CA GLY A 155 -18.75 -28.53 8.09
C GLY A 155 -20.24 -28.87 8.20
N SER A 156 -20.92 -28.92 7.06
CA SER A 156 -22.09 -29.78 6.92
C SER A 156 -21.58 -31.09 6.29
N PRO A 157 -21.84 -32.27 6.88
CA PRO A 157 -21.41 -33.53 6.33
C PRO A 157 -22.31 -33.88 5.15
N SER A 158 -22.10 -33.26 4.00
CA SER A 158 -22.58 -33.83 2.74
C SER A 158 -21.53 -34.85 2.28
N GLY A 159 -21.47 -35.97 3.00
CA GLY A 159 -20.90 -37.19 2.45
C GLY A 159 -21.74 -37.56 1.24
N GLY A 160 -21.15 -37.37 0.06
CA GLY A 160 -21.68 -37.92 -1.17
C GLY A 160 -21.69 -39.43 -1.05
N ASN A 161 -22.89 -40.00 -1.04
CA ASN A 161 -23.14 -41.31 -1.60
C ASN A 161 -24.16 -41.11 -2.70
N GLU A 162 -23.69 -40.58 -3.83
CA GLU A 162 -24.37 -40.81 -5.09
C GLU A 162 -24.11 -42.29 -5.41
N VAL A 163 -25.05 -43.14 -5.00
CA VAL A 163 -25.07 -44.55 -5.35
C VAL A 163 -25.17 -44.62 -6.87
N GLU A 164 -24.09 -45.06 -7.50
CA GLU A 164 -24.02 -45.43 -8.90
C GLU A 164 -25.12 -46.46 -9.18
N ARG A 165 -26.25 -45.98 -9.73
CA ARG A 165 -27.35 -46.85 -10.16
C ARG A 165 -26.91 -47.49 -11.47
N VAL A 166 -26.35 -48.69 -11.37
CA VAL A 166 -26.08 -49.56 -12.53
C VAL A 166 -27.43 -50.07 -13.03
N ASP A 167 -27.96 -49.41 -14.06
CA ASP A 167 -29.12 -49.90 -14.81
C ASP A 167 -28.67 -51.10 -15.68
N PHE A 168 -29.15 -52.30 -15.35
CA PHE A 168 -29.02 -53.47 -16.22
C PHE A 168 -30.10 -53.42 -17.32
N PRO A 169 -29.76 -53.73 -18.59
CA PRO A 169 -30.76 -53.82 -19.65
C PRO A 169 -31.65 -55.05 -19.44
N PRO A 170 -32.96 -54.97 -19.74
CA PRO A 170 -33.86 -56.11 -19.68
C PRO A 170 -33.49 -57.14 -20.76
N GLN A 171 -33.41 -58.42 -20.38
CA GLN A 171 -33.44 -59.56 -21.29
C GLN A 171 -34.88 -59.94 -21.63
#